data_AF-A0A3M2RWT3-F1
#
_entry.id   AF-A0A3M2RWT3-F1
#
_cell.length_a   1.000
_cell.length_b   1.000
_cell.length_c   1.000
_cell.angle_alpha   90.00
_cell.angle_beta   90.00
_cell.angle_gamma   90.00
#
_symmetry.space_group_name_H-M   'P 1'
#
loop_
_entity.id
_entity.type
_entity.pdbx_description
1 polymer ?
#
loop_
_entity_poly.entity_id
_entity_poly.type
_entity_poly.pdbx_seq_one_letter_code
_entity_poly.pdbx_strand_id
1 'polypeptide(L)'
;MVSSSKCGDARSVSSLRRLLVPALIIGLSIPETRAISLEVPPRISEDDLLQKWGGYNVRNLRRKEPEDPDRPVPLVITNKCDSTIWPGIATQSGKGPGVGGFELAQGKSKELWVGSEWQGRIWGRTNCTVKDDSCTCKTGDCFGKLDCEFSGSTPATLAEFTLAGGLHKEQTFYDISLVDGYNLPMGIVYIPAKNTTFIPPNLTNCACIASPSWIYAHANTGTYYTNSSYPVPLENRVDNEDARRWCPWKYLAFPPTKPGDGVYPYPDDQIHRPEFSPCNSACAAYGTDKECCVGKYHDPDICKPSDYSKAAKAMCPDAYSFAFDDQSSTFIIPKGGGWEIIMCPKGRSTNILRQLGDEMNELADSGGLSQVAQKRLKNVTYIISDKSIANNVFPSIITMGSAVLATGLWLLL
;
A
#
# COMPACT_ATOMS: atom_id res chain seq x y z
N MET A 1 -57.10 45.02 -29.78
CA MET A 1 -57.64 45.10 -31.16
C MET A 1 -56.48 45.21 -32.14
N VAL A 2 -56.48 44.38 -33.19
CA VAL A 2 -56.33 44.78 -34.62
C VAL A 2 -55.05 45.60 -34.96
N SER A 3 -53.99 44.97 -35.48
CA SER A 3 -53.67 44.72 -36.93
C SER A 3 -52.93 45.91 -37.59
N SER A 4 -52.11 45.80 -38.64
CA SER A 4 -51.91 44.79 -39.71
C SER A 4 -50.46 44.92 -40.28
N SER A 5 -49.71 43.86 -40.66
CA SER A 5 -49.74 43.04 -41.91
C SER A 5 -49.27 43.76 -43.19
N LYS A 6 -48.60 43.17 -44.20
CA LYS A 6 -48.07 41.80 -44.44
C LYS A 6 -47.22 41.73 -45.74
N CYS A 7 -46.30 40.74 -45.83
CA CYS A 7 -45.83 39.96 -47.02
C CYS A 7 -44.55 39.18 -46.59
N GLY A 8 -44.31 37.89 -46.84
CA GLY A 8 -45.01 36.86 -47.64
C GLY A 8 -44.26 36.57 -48.95
N ASP A 9 -43.78 35.37 -49.28
CA ASP A 9 -43.75 34.05 -48.59
C ASP A 9 -42.40 33.34 -48.98
N ALA A 10 -42.08 32.02 -48.97
CA ALA A 10 -42.84 30.77 -48.89
C ALA A 10 -42.08 29.62 -48.14
N ARG A 11 -41.55 28.59 -48.84
CA ARG A 11 -41.02 27.32 -48.28
C ARG A 11 -39.95 26.65 -49.17
N SER A 12 -38.98 25.91 -48.60
CA SER A 12 -38.85 24.43 -48.80
C SER A 12 -37.65 23.79 -48.07
N VAL A 13 -37.75 22.48 -47.84
CA VAL A 13 -37.07 21.61 -46.86
C VAL A 13 -35.79 20.91 -47.39
N SER A 14 -34.82 20.68 -46.49
CA SER A 14 -33.75 19.64 -46.47
C SER A 14 -32.65 19.56 -47.54
N SER A 15 -31.40 19.40 -47.07
CA SER A 15 -30.50 18.30 -47.46
C SER A 15 -29.32 18.17 -46.47
N LEU A 16 -29.07 16.98 -45.93
CA LEU A 16 -27.80 16.68 -45.22
C LEU A 16 -26.84 15.97 -46.17
N ARG A 17 -25.61 16.48 -46.31
CA ARG A 17 -24.50 15.71 -46.90
C ARG A 17 -23.74 14.95 -45.81
N ARG A 18 -23.88 13.62 -45.80
CA ARG A 18 -22.87 12.72 -45.22
C ARG A 18 -21.85 12.38 -46.32
N LEU A 19 -20.57 12.37 -45.97
CA LEU A 19 -19.50 11.83 -46.82
C LEU A 19 -19.13 10.43 -46.34
N LEU A 20 -18.98 9.51 -47.29
CA LEU A 20 -18.50 8.14 -47.09
C LEU A 20 -17.04 8.06 -47.55
N VAL A 21 -16.24 7.25 -46.87
CA VAL A 21 -14.89 6.84 -47.29
C VAL A 21 -14.98 5.34 -47.66
N PRO A 22 -14.42 4.91 -48.81
CA PRO A 22 -14.70 3.59 -49.35
C PRO A 22 -13.90 2.46 -48.67
N ALA A 23 -14.51 1.28 -48.59
CA ALA A 23 -13.81 0.04 -48.25
C ALA A 23 -13.19 -0.59 -49.52
N LEU A 24 -11.96 -1.10 -49.41
CA LEU A 24 -11.28 -1.80 -50.49
C LEU A 24 -11.58 -3.30 -50.42
N ILE A 25 -12.03 -3.91 -51.52
CA ILE A 25 -12.28 -5.36 -51.61
C ILE A 25 -11.11 -6.02 -52.32
N ILE A 26 -10.48 -7.01 -51.67
CA ILE A 26 -9.54 -7.94 -52.30
C ILE A 26 -10.21 -9.32 -52.29
N GLY A 27 -10.56 -9.83 -53.46
CA GLY A 27 -11.09 -11.18 -53.63
C GLY A 27 -9.97 -12.19 -53.89
N LEU A 28 -9.96 -13.29 -53.16
CA LEU A 28 -9.19 -14.50 -53.47
C LEU A 28 -10.09 -15.74 -53.39
N SER A 29 -9.90 -16.64 -54.35
CA SER A 29 -10.83 -17.75 -54.61
C SER A 29 -10.73 -18.86 -53.56
N ILE A 30 -11.87 -19.42 -53.17
CA ILE A 30 -11.98 -20.62 -52.32
C ILE A 30 -12.67 -21.71 -53.16
N PRO A 31 -12.11 -22.94 -53.26
CA PRO A 31 -12.77 -24.05 -53.94
C PRO A 31 -13.90 -24.65 -53.10
N GLU A 32 -14.89 -25.24 -53.77
CA GLU A 32 -16.03 -25.89 -53.11
C GLU A 32 -15.58 -27.05 -52.21
N THR A 33 -15.96 -27.00 -50.93
CA THR A 33 -15.82 -28.11 -49.99
C THR A 33 -17.19 -28.70 -49.66
N ARG A 34 -17.28 -30.04 -49.63
CA ARG A 34 -18.54 -30.76 -49.41
C ARG A 34 -19.07 -30.50 -48.00
N ALA A 35 -20.39 -30.31 -47.89
CA ALA A 35 -21.06 -30.34 -46.60
C ALA A 35 -20.87 -31.72 -45.94
N ILE A 36 -20.27 -31.73 -44.75
CA ILE A 36 -20.24 -32.89 -43.86
C ILE A 36 -21.31 -32.65 -42.80
N SER A 37 -22.33 -33.50 -42.77
CA SER A 37 -23.30 -33.51 -41.68
C SER A 37 -22.61 -33.98 -40.40
N LEU A 38 -22.28 -33.04 -39.52
CA LEU A 38 -21.88 -33.34 -38.15
C LEU A 38 -23.12 -33.74 -37.35
N GLU A 39 -23.32 -35.05 -37.18
CA GLU A 39 -24.30 -35.56 -36.21
C GLU A 39 -23.89 -35.10 -34.81
N VAL A 40 -24.79 -34.42 -34.11
CA VAL A 40 -24.56 -34.00 -32.73
C VAL A 40 -24.65 -35.25 -31.84
N PRO A 41 -23.57 -35.64 -31.12
CA PRO A 41 -23.63 -36.79 -30.24
C PRO A 41 -24.64 -36.54 -29.10
N PRO A 42 -25.37 -37.58 -28.64
CA PRO A 42 -26.40 -37.41 -27.63
C PRO A 42 -25.82 -36.86 -26.32
N ARG A 43 -26.58 -35.98 -25.66
CA ARG A 43 -26.22 -35.41 -24.36
C ARG A 43 -26.15 -36.54 -23.31
N ILE A 44 -24.94 -36.86 -22.86
CA ILE A 44 -24.68 -37.83 -21.79
C ILE A 44 -25.36 -37.35 -20.50
N SER A 45 -26.03 -38.25 -19.76
CA SER A 45 -26.61 -37.96 -18.44
C SER A 45 -25.51 -37.80 -17.38
N GLU A 46 -25.77 -37.07 -16.29
CA GLU A 46 -24.85 -37.05 -15.14
C GLU A 46 -24.66 -38.46 -14.54
N ASP A 47 -25.68 -39.31 -14.60
CA ASP A 47 -25.62 -40.70 -14.11
C ASP A 47 -24.60 -41.56 -14.88
N ASP A 48 -24.51 -41.39 -16.20
CA ASP A 48 -23.56 -42.11 -17.08
C ASP A 48 -22.10 -41.74 -16.77
N LEU A 49 -21.86 -40.49 -16.37
CA LEU A 49 -20.52 -40.03 -15.99
C LEU A 49 -20.08 -40.62 -14.65
N LEU A 50 -20.99 -40.72 -13.69
CA LEU A 50 -20.75 -41.30 -12.36
C LEU A 50 -20.41 -42.80 -12.43
N GLN A 51 -21.04 -43.55 -13.34
CA GLN A 51 -20.78 -45.00 -13.46
C GLN A 51 -19.42 -45.32 -14.11
N LYS A 52 -18.82 -44.37 -14.84
CA LYS A 52 -17.57 -44.60 -15.62
C LYS A 52 -16.28 -44.23 -14.89
N TRP A 53 -16.35 -43.55 -13.73
CA TRP A 53 -15.20 -43.12 -12.92
C TRP A 53 -15.13 -43.73 -11.51
N GLY A 54 -15.83 -44.85 -11.29
CA GLY A 54 -15.76 -45.61 -10.04
C GLY A 54 -14.38 -46.24 -9.80
N GLY A 55 -13.49 -45.52 -9.12
CA GLY A 55 -12.15 -46.05 -8.76
C GLY A 55 -11.20 -45.10 -8.01
N TYR A 56 -11.36 -43.77 -8.10
CA TYR A 56 -10.43 -42.84 -7.47
C TYR A 56 -10.78 -42.51 -6.01
N ASN A 57 -9.95 -43.02 -5.09
CA ASN A 57 -10.09 -42.86 -3.64
C ASN A 57 -9.54 -41.49 -3.19
N VAL A 58 -10.30 -40.42 -3.41
CA VAL A 58 -9.88 -39.02 -3.14
C VAL A 58 -9.83 -38.73 -1.63
N ARG A 59 -8.77 -39.22 -0.97
CA ARG A 59 -8.46 -38.86 0.41
C ARG A 59 -7.61 -37.58 0.45
N ASN A 60 -8.11 -36.59 1.18
CA ASN A 60 -7.36 -35.41 1.65
C ASN A 60 -6.85 -34.40 0.60
N LEU A 61 -7.65 -34.13 -0.45
CA LEU A 61 -7.74 -32.73 -0.88
C LEU A 61 -8.55 -31.97 0.17
N ARG A 62 -7.86 -31.23 1.06
CA ARG A 62 -8.52 -30.19 1.89
C ARG A 62 -9.03 -29.12 0.93
N ARG A 63 -10.31 -29.19 0.58
CA ARG A 63 -11.04 -28.08 -0.05
C ARG A 63 -10.87 -26.89 0.89
N LYS A 64 -10.24 -25.79 0.44
CA LYS A 64 -10.26 -24.51 1.16
C LYS A 64 -11.75 -24.21 1.36
N GLU A 65 -12.19 -24.19 2.62
CA GLU A 65 -13.55 -23.80 2.96
C GLU A 65 -13.78 -22.41 2.35
N PRO A 66 -14.87 -22.17 1.60
CA PRO A 66 -15.07 -20.88 0.94
C PRO A 66 -14.91 -19.76 1.96
N GLU A 67 -14.05 -18.79 1.68
CA GLU A 67 -13.94 -17.62 2.54
C GLU A 67 -15.28 -16.89 2.49
N ASP A 68 -16.03 -17.03 3.58
CA ASP A 68 -17.23 -16.25 3.85
C ASP A 68 -16.89 -14.75 3.68
N PRO A 69 -17.42 -14.07 2.66
CA PRO A 69 -17.02 -12.70 2.34
C PRO A 69 -17.51 -11.70 3.39
N ASP A 70 -18.54 -12.05 4.15
CA ASP A 70 -19.03 -11.25 5.29
C ASP A 70 -18.22 -11.50 6.57
N ARG A 71 -17.32 -12.49 6.59
CA ARG A 71 -16.46 -12.77 7.74
C ARG A 71 -15.55 -11.58 8.04
N PRO A 72 -15.65 -10.97 9.22
CA PRO A 72 -14.89 -9.78 9.54
C PRO A 72 -13.41 -10.11 9.76
N VAL A 73 -12.54 -9.32 9.14
CA VAL A 73 -11.08 -9.33 9.32
C VAL A 73 -10.74 -8.49 10.56
N PRO A 74 -10.00 -9.03 11.55
CA PRO A 74 -9.56 -8.26 12.71
C PRO A 74 -8.64 -7.10 12.30
N LEU A 75 -8.91 -5.91 12.83
CA LEU A 75 -8.05 -4.74 12.74
C LEU A 75 -7.87 -4.16 14.14
N VAL A 76 -6.68 -4.27 14.71
CA VAL A 76 -6.33 -3.72 16.03
C VAL A 76 -5.47 -2.47 15.83
N ILE A 77 -5.73 -1.41 16.58
CA ILE A 77 -4.87 -0.22 16.60
C ILE A 77 -4.39 0.00 18.03
N THR A 78 -3.07 0.00 18.24
CA THR A 78 -2.42 0.04 19.56
C THR A 78 -1.52 1.26 19.70
N ASN A 79 -1.77 2.09 20.71
CA ASN A 79 -0.93 3.25 21.03
C ASN A 79 0.21 2.86 22.00
N LYS A 80 1.46 2.90 21.52
CA LYS A 80 2.69 2.79 22.34
C LYS A 80 3.49 4.10 22.39
N CYS A 81 2.90 5.21 21.93
CA CYS A 81 3.42 6.56 22.08
C CYS A 81 3.36 7.00 23.54
N ASP A 82 4.22 7.93 23.93
CA ASP A 82 4.28 8.44 25.30
C ASP A 82 3.24 9.55 25.58
N SER A 83 2.17 9.60 24.78
CA SER A 83 1.01 10.49 24.91
C SER A 83 -0.26 9.85 24.31
N THR A 84 -1.42 10.45 24.55
CA THR A 84 -2.63 10.20 23.73
C THR A 84 -2.37 10.57 22.27
N ILE A 85 -2.99 9.80 21.36
CA ILE A 85 -3.07 10.08 19.92
C ILE A 85 -4.52 9.90 19.47
N TRP A 86 -4.86 10.41 18.28
CA TRP A 86 -6.18 10.20 17.69
C TRP A 86 -6.01 9.48 16.34
N PRO A 87 -6.14 8.16 16.27
CA PRO A 87 -6.05 7.46 15.00
C PRO A 87 -7.08 8.00 13.99
N GLY A 88 -6.67 8.12 12.74
CA GLY A 88 -7.55 8.31 11.59
C GLY A 88 -7.57 7.03 10.75
N ILE A 89 -8.72 6.75 10.15
CA ILE A 89 -8.94 5.64 9.23
C ILE A 89 -9.74 6.18 8.05
N ALA A 90 -9.23 6.03 6.83
CA ALA A 90 -9.96 6.34 5.61
C ALA A 90 -10.28 5.05 4.87
N THR A 91 -11.55 4.81 4.54
CA THR A 91 -11.96 3.65 3.73
C THR A 91 -12.13 4.09 2.28
N GLN A 92 -11.26 3.57 1.41
CA GLN A 92 -11.26 3.86 -0.02
C GLN A 92 -12.16 2.88 -0.80
N SER A 93 -12.28 1.63 -0.31
CA SER A 93 -13.15 0.61 -0.90
C SER A 93 -13.51 -0.49 0.12
N GLY A 94 -14.57 -1.25 -0.17
CA GLY A 94 -15.07 -2.32 0.70
C GLY A 94 -15.67 -1.82 2.03
N LYS A 95 -15.91 -2.77 2.94
CA LYS A 95 -16.59 -2.57 4.23
C LYS A 95 -15.59 -2.08 5.29
N GLY A 96 -15.55 -0.77 5.53
CA GLY A 96 -14.74 -0.15 6.57
C GLY A 96 -15.20 -0.46 8.00
N PRO A 97 -14.42 -0.06 9.03
CA PRO A 97 -14.64 -0.46 10.43
C PRO A 97 -15.76 0.30 11.17
N GLY A 98 -16.63 1.00 10.45
CA GLY A 98 -17.75 1.78 11.03
C GLY A 98 -17.34 3.04 11.81
N VAL A 99 -16.04 3.36 11.86
CA VAL A 99 -15.47 4.60 12.42
C VAL A 99 -14.26 5.03 11.60
N GLY A 100 -14.20 6.30 11.20
CA GLY A 100 -13.03 6.91 10.55
C GLY A 100 -12.04 7.56 11.53
N GLY A 101 -12.34 7.56 12.84
CA GLY A 101 -11.39 8.04 13.84
C GLY A 101 -11.92 8.01 15.26
N PHE A 102 -11.01 8.16 16.24
CA PHE A 102 -11.30 8.10 17.67
C PHE A 102 -10.10 8.59 18.50
N GLU A 103 -10.29 8.80 19.80
CA GLU A 103 -9.19 9.00 20.76
C GLU A 103 -8.62 7.67 21.25
N LEU A 104 -7.28 7.57 21.33
CA LEU A 104 -6.59 6.40 21.87
C LEU A 104 -5.48 6.83 22.86
N ALA A 105 -5.77 6.69 24.15
CA ALA A 105 -4.83 7.00 25.24
C ALA A 105 -3.58 6.09 25.23
N GLN A 106 -2.51 6.55 25.88
CA GLN A 106 -1.24 5.80 25.99
C GLN A 106 -1.46 4.37 26.51
N GLY A 107 -0.80 3.40 25.86
CA GLY A 107 -0.84 1.99 26.26
C GLY A 107 -2.20 1.30 26.06
N LYS A 108 -3.11 1.89 25.27
CA LYS A 108 -4.41 1.30 24.93
C LYS A 108 -4.42 0.76 23.50
N SER A 109 -5.24 -0.26 23.30
CA SER A 109 -5.59 -0.81 22.00
C SER A 109 -7.09 -0.67 21.77
N LYS A 110 -7.50 -0.50 20.51
CA LYS A 110 -8.89 -0.62 20.09
C LYS A 110 -9.00 -1.73 19.06
N GLU A 111 -9.89 -2.68 19.31
CA GLU A 111 -10.25 -3.72 18.35
C GLU A 111 -11.35 -3.21 17.42
N LEU A 112 -11.17 -3.42 16.12
CA LEU A 112 -12.04 -3.06 15.01
C LEU A 112 -12.12 -4.24 14.03
N TRP A 113 -13.01 -4.13 13.05
CA TRP A 113 -13.35 -5.21 12.13
C TRP A 113 -13.65 -4.65 10.74
N VAL A 114 -13.01 -5.17 9.70
CA VAL A 114 -13.20 -4.75 8.30
C VAL A 114 -13.65 -5.90 7.41
N GLY A 115 -14.19 -5.60 6.22
CA GLY A 115 -14.53 -6.61 5.20
C GLY A 115 -13.30 -7.31 4.63
N SER A 116 -13.49 -8.51 4.08
CA SER A 116 -12.41 -9.28 3.45
C SER A 116 -11.83 -8.60 2.19
N GLU A 117 -12.56 -7.63 1.66
CA GLU A 117 -12.30 -6.84 0.45
C GLU A 117 -11.93 -5.37 0.72
N TRP A 118 -11.75 -4.99 1.99
CA TRP A 118 -11.45 -3.63 2.39
C TRP A 118 -10.17 -3.08 1.77
N GLN A 119 -10.20 -1.80 1.40
CA GLN A 119 -9.06 -1.00 0.99
C GLN A 119 -9.09 0.33 1.74
N GLY A 120 -7.96 0.77 2.29
CA GLY A 120 -7.93 1.98 3.08
C GLY A 120 -6.59 2.27 3.75
N ARG A 121 -6.59 3.38 4.49
CA ARG A 121 -5.42 4.00 5.12
C ARG A 121 -5.64 4.18 6.61
N ILE A 122 -4.57 4.03 7.40
CA ILE A 122 -4.59 4.23 8.86
C ILE A 122 -3.38 5.09 9.24
N TRP A 123 -3.58 6.14 10.04
CA TRP A 123 -2.50 7.01 10.52
C TRP A 123 -2.77 7.50 11.94
N GLY A 124 -1.72 8.01 12.60
CA GLY A 124 -1.85 8.64 13.91
C GLY A 124 -1.87 10.17 13.79
N ARG A 125 -2.83 10.81 14.45
CA ARG A 125 -2.90 12.27 14.60
C ARG A 125 -2.38 12.70 15.96
N THR A 126 -1.66 13.82 16.01
CA THR A 126 -0.97 14.29 17.22
C THR A 126 -1.46 15.65 17.70
N ASN A 127 -1.40 15.86 19.03
CA ASN A 127 -1.72 17.11 19.71
C ASN A 127 -3.05 17.71 19.20
N CYS A 128 -4.13 16.94 19.34
CA CYS A 128 -5.46 17.34 18.89
C CYS A 128 -6.27 18.00 20.00
N THR A 129 -7.12 18.93 19.61
CA THR A 129 -8.19 19.48 20.46
C THR A 129 -9.52 18.90 19.96
N VAL A 130 -10.15 18.05 20.79
CA VAL A 130 -11.48 17.50 20.51
C VAL A 130 -12.56 18.34 21.17
N LYS A 131 -13.63 18.61 20.44
CA LYS A 131 -14.88 19.17 20.97
C LYS A 131 -16.05 18.64 20.14
N ASP A 132 -16.95 17.91 20.78
CA ASP A 132 -18.06 17.23 20.13
C ASP A 132 -17.52 16.36 18.97
N ASP A 133 -18.09 16.39 17.77
CA ASP A 133 -17.57 15.65 16.60
C ASP A 133 -16.33 16.30 15.94
N SER A 134 -15.90 17.48 16.40
CA SER A 134 -14.74 18.18 15.86
C SER A 134 -13.43 17.78 16.56
N CYS A 135 -12.38 17.60 15.78
CA CYS A 135 -11.04 17.26 16.25
C CYS A 135 -10.02 17.98 15.36
N THR A 136 -9.38 19.03 15.87
CA THR A 136 -8.33 19.77 15.15
C THR A 136 -6.96 19.36 15.67
N CYS A 137 -6.10 18.85 14.80
CA CYS A 137 -4.82 18.23 15.11
C CYS A 137 -3.60 19.00 14.60
N LYS A 138 -2.44 18.81 15.22
CA LYS A 138 -1.17 19.40 14.76
C LYS A 138 -0.55 18.66 13.57
N THR A 139 -0.80 17.36 13.43
CA THR A 139 -0.41 16.54 12.27
C THR A 139 -1.50 15.52 11.93
N GLY A 140 -1.62 15.15 10.65
CA GLY A 140 -2.60 14.16 10.18
C GLY A 140 -4.05 14.62 10.23
N ASP A 141 -4.32 15.92 10.38
CA ASP A 141 -5.68 16.46 10.52
C ASP A 141 -6.58 16.11 9.33
N CYS A 142 -7.80 15.61 9.58
CA CYS A 142 -8.75 15.23 8.53
C CYS A 142 -9.91 16.24 8.45
N PHE A 143 -9.57 17.49 8.08
CA PHE A 143 -10.50 18.62 7.94
C PHE A 143 -11.28 18.94 9.24
N GLY A 144 -10.61 18.85 10.38
CA GLY A 144 -11.15 19.21 11.69
C GLY A 144 -12.23 18.26 12.24
N LYS A 145 -12.40 17.06 11.68
CA LYS A 145 -13.35 16.02 12.14
C LYS A 145 -12.69 14.98 13.04
N LEU A 146 -13.40 14.47 14.04
CA LEU A 146 -12.96 13.28 14.79
C LEU A 146 -13.05 12.02 13.92
N ASP A 147 -14.15 11.87 13.18
CA ASP A 147 -14.39 10.78 12.23
C ASP A 147 -13.92 11.20 10.82
N CYS A 148 -12.89 10.54 10.30
CA CYS A 148 -12.24 10.93 9.04
C CYS A 148 -12.89 10.26 7.82
N GLU A 149 -13.30 11.08 6.84
CA GLU A 149 -13.81 10.61 5.54
C GLU A 149 -12.69 10.43 4.49
N PHE A 150 -11.57 11.14 4.66
CA PHE A 150 -10.45 11.24 3.70
C PHE A 150 -9.09 11.08 4.40
N SER A 151 -7.99 11.10 3.63
CA SER A 151 -6.62 10.99 4.16
C SER A 151 -6.30 12.11 5.17
N GLY A 152 -5.31 11.87 6.03
CA GLY A 152 -4.83 12.88 6.98
C GLY A 152 -3.93 13.93 6.32
N SER A 153 -4.07 15.20 6.71
CA SER A 153 -3.22 16.30 6.24
C SER A 153 -1.74 16.03 6.52
N THR A 154 -0.92 16.16 5.49
CA THR A 154 0.53 15.95 5.54
C THR A 154 1.21 16.88 6.58
N PRO A 155 2.19 16.41 7.37
CA PRO A 155 2.81 15.09 7.29
C PRO A 155 2.01 14.02 8.05
N ALA A 156 1.85 12.85 7.43
CA ALA A 156 1.22 11.68 8.01
C ALA A 156 1.98 10.40 7.63
N THR A 157 2.47 9.65 8.62
CA THR A 157 2.92 8.27 8.40
C THR A 157 1.68 7.40 8.19
N LEU A 158 1.57 6.70 7.06
CA LEU A 158 0.42 5.86 6.73
C LEU A 158 0.76 4.36 6.86
N ALA A 159 -0.22 3.56 7.28
CA ALA A 159 -0.32 2.14 6.94
C ALA A 159 -1.42 2.00 5.88
N GLU A 160 -1.07 1.45 4.72
CA GLU A 160 -1.99 1.31 3.58
C GLU A 160 -2.32 -0.17 3.35
N PHE A 161 -3.57 -0.46 2.96
CA PHE A 161 -4.08 -1.82 2.78
C PHE A 161 -4.93 -1.98 1.53
N THR A 162 -4.78 -3.13 0.87
CA THR A 162 -5.74 -3.69 -0.08
C THR A 162 -5.87 -5.18 0.18
N LEU A 163 -6.93 -5.58 0.90
CA LEU A 163 -7.07 -6.95 1.41
C LEU A 163 -7.40 -8.00 0.33
N ALA A 164 -8.00 -7.58 -0.78
CA ALA A 164 -8.42 -8.45 -1.89
C ALA A 164 -7.91 -7.91 -3.25
N GLY A 165 -6.59 -7.88 -3.40
CA GLY A 165 -5.87 -7.49 -4.62
C GLY A 165 -5.37 -8.67 -5.46
N GLY A 166 -4.60 -8.36 -6.50
CA GLY A 166 -4.12 -9.33 -7.49
C GLY A 166 -5.21 -9.78 -8.47
N LEU A 167 -4.81 -10.48 -9.54
CA LEU A 167 -5.70 -10.86 -10.66
C LEU A 167 -6.95 -11.66 -10.23
N HIS A 168 -6.86 -12.37 -9.11
CA HIS A 168 -7.92 -13.25 -8.59
C HIS A 168 -8.51 -12.81 -7.25
N LYS A 169 -8.11 -11.65 -6.71
CA LYS A 169 -8.53 -11.13 -5.38
C LYS A 169 -8.13 -12.01 -4.17
N GLU A 170 -7.20 -12.95 -4.37
CA GLU A 170 -6.68 -13.88 -3.33
C GLU A 170 -5.35 -13.42 -2.70
N GLN A 171 -4.90 -12.18 -2.97
CA GLN A 171 -3.70 -11.58 -2.36
C GLN A 171 -4.07 -10.34 -1.53
N THR A 172 -3.44 -10.19 -0.37
CA THR A 172 -3.44 -8.94 0.41
C THR A 172 -2.14 -8.18 0.18
N PHE A 173 -2.29 -6.91 -0.19
CA PHE A 173 -1.22 -5.93 -0.35
C PHE A 173 -1.25 -4.98 0.85
N TYR A 174 -0.10 -4.69 1.43
CA TYR A 174 0.03 -3.71 2.52
C TYR A 174 1.45 -3.15 2.59
N ASP A 175 1.57 -1.97 3.19
CA ASP A 175 2.83 -1.26 3.33
C ASP A 175 2.77 -0.18 4.43
N ILE A 176 3.93 0.35 4.80
CA ILE A 176 4.05 1.61 5.51
C ILE A 176 4.49 2.66 4.49
N SER A 177 3.75 3.75 4.39
CA SER A 177 3.90 4.77 3.36
C SER A 177 4.25 6.12 3.95
N LEU A 178 5.34 6.69 3.41
CA LEU A 178 5.88 8.02 3.73
C LEU A 178 5.68 8.99 2.56
N VAL A 179 4.85 8.63 1.57
CA VAL A 179 4.50 9.48 0.42
C VAL A 179 3.80 10.76 0.89
N ASP A 180 2.99 10.65 1.94
CA ASP A 180 2.30 11.76 2.62
C ASP A 180 3.14 12.34 3.79
N GLY A 181 4.43 11.99 3.89
CA GLY A 181 5.37 12.46 4.91
C GLY A 181 5.58 11.50 6.08
N TYR A 182 6.19 11.98 7.15
CA TYR A 182 6.42 11.22 8.39
C TYR A 182 6.07 12.08 9.61
N ASN A 183 5.25 11.54 10.52
CA ASN A 183 4.88 12.24 11.76
C ASN A 183 5.01 11.40 13.04
N LEU A 184 4.89 10.07 12.95
CA LEU A 184 5.01 9.12 14.05
C LEU A 184 5.71 7.84 13.57
N PRO A 185 6.43 7.11 14.45
CA PRO A 185 6.85 5.75 14.17
C PRO A 185 5.64 4.83 14.05
N MET A 186 5.75 3.81 13.20
CA MET A 186 4.65 2.90 12.91
C MET A 186 5.16 1.47 12.71
N GLY A 187 4.36 0.48 13.06
CA GLY A 187 4.60 -0.93 12.71
C GLY A 187 3.30 -1.64 12.38
N ILE A 188 3.38 -2.61 11.46
CA ILE A 188 2.27 -3.47 11.07
C ILE A 188 2.62 -4.89 11.50
N VAL A 189 1.68 -5.56 12.17
CA VAL A 189 1.84 -6.94 12.65
C VAL A 189 0.71 -7.79 12.08
N TYR A 190 1.07 -8.88 11.40
CA TYR A 190 0.11 -9.84 10.88
C TYR A 190 -0.47 -10.72 12.00
N ILE A 191 -1.78 -10.91 11.98
CA ILE A 191 -2.54 -11.78 12.90
C ILE A 191 -3.01 -13.02 12.11
N PRO A 192 -2.40 -14.20 12.28
CA PRO A 192 -2.79 -15.39 11.53
C PRO A 192 -4.21 -15.87 11.85
N ALA A 193 -4.98 -16.23 10.82
CA ALA A 193 -6.30 -16.83 10.99
C ALA A 193 -6.21 -18.36 11.08
N LYS A 194 -7.18 -18.99 11.77
CA LYS A 194 -7.16 -20.44 12.07
C LYS A 194 -7.07 -21.37 10.84
N ASN A 195 -7.45 -20.88 9.66
CA ASN A 195 -7.51 -21.65 8.41
C ASN A 195 -6.52 -21.13 7.32
N THR A 196 -5.65 -20.15 7.60
CA THR A 196 -4.66 -19.66 6.62
C THR A 196 -3.36 -20.46 6.65
N THR A 197 -2.54 -20.32 5.60
CA THR A 197 -1.14 -20.78 5.62
C THR A 197 -0.39 -20.12 6.77
N PHE A 198 0.44 -20.86 7.50
CA PHE A 198 1.33 -20.25 8.48
C PHE A 198 2.42 -19.44 7.77
N ILE A 199 2.43 -18.12 8.01
CA ILE A 199 3.46 -17.20 7.51
C ILE A 199 4.38 -16.82 8.69
N PRO A 200 5.71 -16.96 8.57
CA PRO A 200 6.67 -16.49 9.56
C PRO A 200 6.59 -14.99 9.82
N PRO A 201 6.57 -14.53 11.09
CA PRO A 201 6.37 -13.11 11.42
C PRO A 201 7.55 -12.23 10.98
N ASN A 202 8.75 -12.78 10.78
CA ASN A 202 9.88 -12.03 10.21
C ASN A 202 9.78 -11.80 8.70
N LEU A 203 8.75 -12.33 8.04
CA LEU A 203 8.43 -12.03 6.65
C LEU A 203 7.32 -10.97 6.52
N THR A 204 6.53 -10.72 7.58
CA THR A 204 5.32 -9.87 7.52
C THR A 204 5.34 -8.66 8.44
N ASN A 205 6.02 -8.72 9.58
CA ASN A 205 5.83 -7.74 10.65
C ASN A 205 6.83 -6.59 10.50
N CYS A 206 6.48 -5.63 9.66
CA CYS A 206 7.33 -4.49 9.31
C CYS A 206 7.20 -3.31 10.28
N ALA A 207 8.22 -2.44 10.33
CA ALA A 207 8.19 -1.21 11.10
C ALA A 207 9.06 -0.11 10.48
N CYS A 208 8.60 1.13 10.61
CA CYS A 208 9.35 2.35 10.29
C CYS A 208 9.50 3.20 11.55
N ILE A 209 10.75 3.41 11.98
CA ILE A 209 11.11 4.21 13.15
C ILE A 209 12.16 5.24 12.74
N ALA A 210 11.68 6.44 12.39
CA ALA A 210 12.49 7.60 12.04
C ALA A 210 12.33 8.75 13.06
N SER A 211 12.03 8.41 14.33
CA SER A 211 11.99 9.33 15.48
C SER A 211 13.02 8.92 16.53
N PRO A 212 13.86 9.83 17.02
CA PRO A 212 14.85 9.54 18.06
C PRO A 212 14.20 9.27 19.41
N SER A 213 14.86 8.48 20.26
CA SER A 213 14.36 7.86 21.50
C SER A 213 13.44 6.65 21.32
N TRP A 214 12.92 6.38 20.11
CA TRP A 214 12.27 5.11 19.76
C TRP A 214 13.22 4.09 19.10
N ILE A 215 14.41 4.53 18.65
CA ILE A 215 15.44 3.70 18.03
C ILE A 215 16.36 3.07 19.10
N TYR A 216 16.44 1.75 19.09
CA TYR A 216 17.36 0.95 19.88
C TYR A 216 18.75 0.83 19.22
N ALA A 217 19.76 0.46 20.01
CA ALA A 217 21.13 0.27 19.57
C ALA A 217 21.28 -0.69 18.37
N HIS A 218 22.32 -0.46 17.56
CA HIS A 218 22.57 -1.18 16.31
C HIS A 218 22.51 -2.69 16.47
N ALA A 219 21.72 -3.34 15.61
CA ALA A 219 21.64 -4.79 15.50
C ALA A 219 21.26 -5.14 14.06
N ASN A 220 21.89 -6.18 13.50
CA ASN A 220 21.55 -6.68 12.16
C ASN A 220 20.20 -7.44 12.14
N THR A 221 19.77 -7.92 13.32
CA THR A 221 18.52 -8.67 13.50
C THR A 221 18.04 -8.56 14.95
N GLY A 222 16.77 -8.84 15.21
CA GLY A 222 16.21 -8.88 16.56
C GLY A 222 14.91 -9.67 16.64
N THR A 223 14.26 -9.69 17.80
CA THR A 223 12.93 -10.31 18.00
C THR A 223 11.82 -9.27 18.16
N TYR A 224 12.07 -8.02 17.79
CA TYR A 224 11.06 -6.96 17.78
C TYR A 224 9.96 -7.33 16.79
N TYR A 225 8.70 -7.28 17.23
CA TYR A 225 7.51 -7.68 16.47
C TYR A 225 7.46 -9.17 16.05
N THR A 226 8.45 -9.99 16.46
CA THR A 226 8.56 -11.41 16.10
C THR A 226 8.91 -12.29 17.30
N ASN A 227 9.76 -13.32 17.14
CA ASN A 227 10.20 -14.23 18.19
C ASN A 227 11.57 -14.84 17.87
N SER A 228 12.19 -15.53 18.83
CA SER A 228 13.54 -16.10 18.70
C SER A 228 13.68 -17.21 17.65
N SER A 229 12.59 -17.86 17.22
CA SER A 229 12.62 -18.84 16.12
C SER A 229 12.60 -18.18 14.74
N TYR A 230 12.11 -16.93 14.66
CA TYR A 230 11.93 -16.15 13.44
C TYR A 230 12.39 -14.70 13.70
N PRO A 231 13.70 -14.46 13.88
CA PRO A 231 14.22 -13.13 14.14
C PRO A 231 14.14 -12.27 12.86
N VAL A 232 13.80 -11.00 13.01
CA VAL A 232 13.56 -10.06 11.90
C VAL A 232 14.86 -9.39 11.44
N PRO A 233 15.14 -9.26 10.13
CA PRO A 233 16.22 -8.39 9.64
C PRO A 233 15.91 -6.92 9.93
N LEU A 234 16.90 -6.18 10.39
CA LEU A 234 16.76 -4.78 10.79
C LEU A 234 17.62 -3.87 9.90
N GLU A 235 17.20 -2.61 9.78
CA GLU A 235 18.12 -1.53 9.45
C GLU A 235 19.22 -1.51 10.54
N ASN A 236 20.50 -1.49 10.16
CA ASN A 236 21.63 -1.59 11.09
C ASN A 236 22.59 -0.39 11.11
N ARG A 237 22.40 0.61 10.24
CA ARG A 237 23.30 1.75 10.01
C ARG A 237 22.92 2.98 10.83
N VAL A 238 21.63 3.30 10.97
CA VAL A 238 21.19 4.59 11.52
C VAL A 238 21.17 4.59 13.05
N ASP A 239 21.49 5.71 13.68
CA ASP A 239 21.37 5.89 15.13
C ASP A 239 20.31 6.94 15.54
N ASN A 240 20.33 7.38 16.80
CA ASN A 240 19.41 8.42 17.28
C ASN A 240 19.79 9.84 16.85
N GLU A 241 21.05 10.09 16.49
CA GLU A 241 21.50 11.37 15.96
C GLU A 241 21.20 11.48 14.46
N ASP A 242 21.30 10.38 13.71
CA ASP A 242 20.72 10.26 12.36
C ASP A 242 19.22 10.54 12.41
N ALA A 243 18.50 9.96 13.37
CA ALA A 243 17.05 10.18 13.51
C ALA A 243 16.65 11.63 13.88
N ARG A 244 17.55 12.43 14.46
CA ARG A 244 17.38 13.90 14.65
C ARG A 244 17.65 14.69 13.36
N ARG A 245 18.48 14.15 12.46
CA ARG A 245 19.06 14.88 11.31
C ARG A 245 18.48 14.49 9.96
N TRP A 246 17.91 13.29 9.81
CA TRP A 246 17.53 12.70 8.52
C TRP A 246 16.60 13.59 7.70
N CYS A 247 15.63 14.25 8.33
CA CYS A 247 14.75 15.19 7.66
C CYS A 247 15.53 16.44 7.20
N PRO A 248 15.64 16.70 5.88
CA PRO A 248 16.32 17.89 5.38
C PRO A 248 15.60 19.17 5.82
N TRP A 249 16.35 20.26 6.08
CA TRP A 249 15.79 21.53 6.61
C TRP A 249 14.57 22.07 5.82
N LYS A 250 14.59 21.90 4.49
CA LYS A 250 13.50 22.31 3.57
C LYS A 250 12.20 21.50 3.68
N TYR A 251 12.21 20.40 4.42
CA TYR A 251 11.09 19.46 4.56
C TYR A 251 10.56 19.32 5.99
N LEU A 252 11.19 19.96 6.99
CA LEU A 252 10.66 19.99 8.35
C LEU A 252 9.29 20.69 8.36
N ALA A 253 8.27 20.08 8.96
CA ALA A 253 6.95 20.70 9.11
C ALA A 253 6.96 21.83 10.16
N PHE A 254 7.82 21.72 11.17
CA PHE A 254 8.01 22.74 12.22
C PHE A 254 9.50 23.11 12.33
N PRO A 255 10.07 23.81 11.33
CA PRO A 255 11.45 24.28 11.41
C PRO A 255 11.59 25.34 12.52
N PRO A 256 12.77 25.49 13.14
CA PRO A 256 13.04 26.57 14.07
C PRO A 256 13.05 27.94 13.37
N THR A 257 13.22 29.01 14.15
CA THR A 257 13.38 30.37 13.62
C THR A 257 14.66 30.47 12.80
N LYS A 258 14.54 30.90 11.54
CA LYS A 258 15.68 31.04 10.63
C LYS A 258 16.59 32.21 11.03
N PRO A 259 17.93 32.05 11.01
CA PRO A 259 18.86 33.18 11.03
C PRO A 259 18.81 33.95 9.70
N GLY A 260 19.05 35.27 9.75
CA GLY A 260 19.27 36.12 8.56
C GLY A 260 18.13 36.10 7.54
N ASP A 261 18.50 36.15 6.25
CA ASP A 261 17.60 36.39 5.10
C ASP A 261 16.70 35.19 4.71
N GLY A 262 16.40 34.29 5.65
CA GLY A 262 15.39 33.25 5.47
C GLY A 262 15.82 32.04 4.64
N VAL A 263 17.12 31.87 4.38
CA VAL A 263 17.73 30.64 3.84
C VAL A 263 18.42 29.90 4.99
N TYR A 264 18.35 28.57 5.00
CA TYR A 264 19.21 27.72 5.83
C TYR A 264 20.48 27.38 5.04
N PRO A 265 21.68 27.82 5.46
CA PRO A 265 22.93 27.32 4.89
C PRO A 265 23.11 25.80 5.10
N TYR A 266 24.20 25.27 4.54
CA TYR A 266 24.60 23.88 4.78
C TYR A 266 26.12 23.75 4.65
N PRO A 267 26.82 23.09 5.58
CA PRO A 267 26.32 22.54 6.85
C PRO A 267 26.08 23.63 7.92
N ASP A 268 24.94 23.54 8.62
CA ASP A 268 24.52 24.46 9.71
C ASP A 268 24.77 23.83 11.09
N ASP A 269 26.03 23.79 11.54
CA ASP A 269 26.40 23.16 12.81
C ASP A 269 26.02 23.97 14.07
N GLN A 270 25.52 25.20 13.92
CA GLN A 270 25.19 26.11 15.03
C GLN A 270 23.68 26.30 15.28
N ILE A 271 22.81 25.82 14.38
CA ILE A 271 21.36 25.90 14.58
C ILE A 271 20.89 24.63 15.28
N HIS A 272 20.50 24.76 16.55
CA HIS A 272 19.95 23.63 17.30
C HIS A 272 18.64 23.15 16.66
N ARG A 273 18.66 21.92 16.13
CA ARG A 273 17.46 21.22 15.64
C ARG A 273 16.55 20.86 16.82
N PRO A 274 15.21 20.86 16.63
CA PRO A 274 14.33 20.24 17.62
C PRO A 274 14.66 18.75 17.73
N GLU A 275 14.57 18.19 18.94
CA GLU A 275 14.76 16.75 19.20
C GLU A 275 13.97 15.86 18.23
N PHE A 276 12.74 16.25 17.91
CA PHE A 276 11.99 15.67 16.79
C PHE A 276 11.14 16.73 16.09
N SER A 277 11.07 16.66 14.77
CA SER A 277 10.05 17.31 13.95
C SER A 277 9.51 16.31 12.93
N PRO A 278 8.19 16.21 12.76
CA PRO A 278 7.56 15.68 11.56
C PRO A 278 8.16 16.28 10.29
N CYS A 279 8.18 15.47 9.22
CA CYS A 279 8.84 15.75 7.96
C CYS A 279 7.85 15.60 6.80
N ASN A 280 7.61 16.67 6.07
CA ASN A 280 6.81 16.68 4.85
C ASN A 280 7.54 15.89 3.75
N SER A 281 6.81 15.15 2.93
CA SER A 281 7.39 14.62 1.69
C SER A 281 7.72 15.76 0.71
N ALA A 282 8.51 15.46 -0.32
CA ALA A 282 8.82 16.47 -1.33
C ALA A 282 7.59 16.94 -2.12
N CYS A 283 6.58 16.08 -2.30
CA CYS A 283 5.28 16.47 -2.83
C CYS A 283 4.56 17.41 -1.86
N ALA A 284 4.40 17.02 -0.59
CA ALA A 284 3.72 17.82 0.44
C ALA A 284 4.37 19.22 0.64
N ALA A 285 5.68 19.34 0.48
CA ALA A 285 6.40 20.60 0.67
C ALA A 285 6.39 21.55 -0.54
N TYR A 286 6.13 21.05 -1.76
CA TYR A 286 6.31 21.85 -2.99
C TYR A 286 5.17 21.75 -4.02
N GLY A 287 4.33 20.71 -3.99
CA GLY A 287 3.15 20.56 -4.86
C GLY A 287 3.42 20.47 -6.37
N THR A 288 4.68 20.32 -6.81
CA THR A 288 5.03 20.32 -8.23
C THR A 288 4.88 18.94 -8.87
N ASP A 289 4.54 18.91 -10.17
CA ASP A 289 4.41 17.69 -10.98
C ASP A 289 5.57 16.69 -10.79
N LYS A 290 6.80 17.22 -10.64
CA LYS A 290 8.03 16.44 -10.47
C LYS A 290 8.10 15.71 -9.13
N GLU A 291 7.79 16.40 -8.04
CA GLU A 291 7.92 15.81 -6.69
C GLU A 291 6.68 14.96 -6.33
N CYS A 292 5.55 15.19 -7.00
CA CYS A 292 4.30 14.44 -6.85
C CYS A 292 4.11 13.33 -7.92
N CYS A 293 5.04 13.15 -8.86
CA CYS A 293 4.98 12.17 -9.95
C CYS A 293 3.67 12.21 -10.78
N VAL A 294 3.24 13.40 -11.20
CA VAL A 294 2.04 13.60 -12.04
C VAL A 294 2.36 14.21 -13.40
N GLY A 295 1.37 14.22 -14.30
CA GLY A 295 1.52 14.74 -15.66
C GLY A 295 2.63 13.98 -16.41
N LYS A 296 3.62 14.71 -16.93
CA LYS A 296 4.79 14.12 -17.61
C LYS A 296 5.74 13.33 -16.69
N TYR A 297 5.55 13.40 -15.37
CA TYR A 297 6.28 12.60 -14.39
C TYR A 297 5.44 11.42 -13.87
N HIS A 298 4.27 11.14 -14.45
CA HIS A 298 3.48 9.95 -14.12
C HIS A 298 4.03 8.68 -14.80
N ASP A 299 5.32 8.44 -14.60
CA ASP A 299 6.12 7.39 -15.23
C ASP A 299 7.33 7.09 -14.32
N PRO A 300 7.60 5.82 -13.94
CA PRO A 300 8.70 5.47 -13.05
C PRO A 300 10.10 5.65 -13.67
N ASP A 301 10.20 5.63 -15.01
CA ASP A 301 11.44 5.94 -15.71
C ASP A 301 11.72 7.45 -15.75
N ILE A 302 10.71 8.30 -15.51
CA ILE A 302 10.84 9.77 -15.50
C ILE A 302 10.85 10.36 -14.09
N CYS A 303 9.98 9.93 -13.18
CA CYS A 303 10.01 10.38 -11.78
C CYS A 303 11.20 9.74 -11.05
N LYS A 304 11.97 10.52 -10.28
CA LYS A 304 13.17 10.03 -9.59
C LYS A 304 13.20 10.44 -8.11
N PRO A 305 13.74 9.59 -7.22
CA PRO A 305 13.72 9.84 -5.77
C PRO A 305 14.26 11.23 -5.41
N SER A 306 13.45 11.97 -4.66
CA SER A 306 13.82 13.27 -4.09
C SER A 306 14.88 13.11 -2.98
N ASP A 307 15.39 14.23 -2.47
CA ASP A 307 16.30 14.18 -1.30
C ASP A 307 15.57 13.73 -0.03
N TYR A 308 14.28 14.04 0.08
CA TYR A 308 13.40 13.49 1.12
C TYR A 308 13.33 11.96 1.00
N SER A 309 13.02 11.47 -0.20
CA SER A 309 12.76 10.05 -0.46
C SER A 309 13.99 9.20 -0.13
N LYS A 310 15.18 9.63 -0.56
CA LYS A 310 16.46 8.98 -0.23
C LYS A 310 16.72 8.92 1.28
N ALA A 311 16.43 10.00 2.01
CA ALA A 311 16.62 10.05 3.45
C ALA A 311 15.58 9.21 4.20
N ALA A 312 14.32 9.23 3.76
CA ALA A 312 13.24 8.41 4.30
C ALA A 312 13.52 6.91 4.12
N LYS A 313 13.94 6.48 2.92
CA LYS A 313 14.30 5.09 2.60
C LYS A 313 15.56 4.62 3.35
N ALA A 314 16.47 5.52 3.70
CA ALA A 314 17.61 5.22 4.57
C ALA A 314 17.19 4.95 6.03
N MET A 315 16.20 5.68 6.56
CA MET A 315 15.65 5.43 7.90
C MET A 315 14.69 4.25 7.95
N CYS A 316 13.93 4.00 6.89
CA CYS A 316 12.88 2.98 6.80
C CYS A 316 12.97 2.21 5.46
N PRO A 317 13.86 1.21 5.33
CA PRO A 317 14.09 0.49 4.08
C PRO A 317 12.84 -0.20 3.50
N ASP A 318 11.99 -0.76 4.37
CA ASP A 318 10.76 -1.47 3.99
C ASP A 318 9.56 -0.54 3.67
N ALA A 319 9.72 0.78 3.74
CA ALA A 319 8.63 1.75 3.56
C ALA A 319 8.65 2.42 2.17
N TYR A 320 7.49 2.85 1.68
CA TYR A 320 7.39 3.71 0.49
C TYR A 320 7.88 5.13 0.78
N SER A 321 8.82 5.64 -0.02
CA SER A 321 9.39 6.99 0.15
C SER A 321 8.97 8.01 -0.92
N PHE A 322 8.26 7.58 -1.97
CA PHE A 322 7.56 8.39 -2.97
C PHE A 322 6.63 7.50 -3.83
N ALA A 323 5.82 8.11 -4.69
CA ALA A 323 4.75 7.43 -5.45
C ALA A 323 5.21 6.36 -6.46
N PHE A 324 6.50 6.33 -6.84
CA PHE A 324 7.10 5.27 -7.66
C PHE A 324 8.33 4.66 -6.98
N ASP A 325 8.30 4.52 -5.65
CA ASP A 325 9.26 3.66 -4.96
C ASP A 325 9.07 2.21 -5.39
N ASP A 326 10.15 1.42 -5.37
CA ASP A 326 10.16 0.11 -6.01
C ASP A 326 9.57 -1.00 -5.11
N GLN A 327 9.58 -2.23 -5.62
CA GLN A 327 9.03 -3.43 -4.96
C GLN A 327 9.70 -3.75 -3.60
N SER A 328 10.78 -3.06 -3.20
CA SER A 328 11.30 -3.07 -1.83
C SER A 328 10.41 -2.36 -0.79
N SER A 329 9.18 -1.96 -1.17
CA SER A 329 8.25 -1.17 -0.35
C SER A 329 6.90 -1.85 -0.11
N THR A 330 6.52 -2.86 -0.90
CA THR A 330 5.20 -3.53 -0.82
C THR A 330 5.33 -4.91 -0.21
N PHE A 331 4.47 -5.25 0.76
CA PHE A 331 4.32 -6.61 1.26
C PHE A 331 3.11 -7.26 0.57
N ILE A 332 3.30 -8.47 0.02
CA ILE A 332 2.27 -9.21 -0.72
C ILE A 332 2.13 -10.59 -0.10
N ILE A 333 1.00 -10.87 0.54
CA ILE A 333 0.72 -12.17 1.15
C ILE A 333 -0.58 -12.78 0.61
N PRO A 334 -0.80 -14.10 0.77
CA PRO A 334 -2.09 -14.71 0.52
C PRO A 334 -3.18 -14.08 1.40
N LYS A 335 -4.36 -13.88 0.84
CA LYS A 335 -5.51 -13.28 1.53
C LYS A 335 -5.86 -14.03 2.82
N GLY A 336 -6.29 -13.25 3.81
CA GLY A 336 -6.83 -13.73 5.08
C GLY A 336 -5.88 -13.55 6.27
N GLY A 337 -6.43 -13.59 7.48
CA GLY A 337 -5.73 -13.18 8.70
C GLY A 337 -6.41 -11.96 9.32
N GLY A 338 -5.59 -11.04 9.84
CA GLY A 338 -5.95 -9.75 10.42
C GLY A 338 -4.68 -8.94 10.70
N TRP A 339 -4.83 -7.75 11.28
CA TRP A 339 -3.73 -6.79 11.40
C TRP A 339 -3.73 -6.07 12.74
N GLU A 340 -2.56 -5.89 13.37
CA GLU A 340 -2.34 -4.90 14.43
C GLU A 340 -1.47 -3.76 13.88
N ILE A 341 -1.97 -2.52 13.96
CA ILE A 341 -1.22 -1.30 13.68
C ILE A 341 -0.70 -0.75 15.01
N ILE A 342 0.61 -0.77 15.17
CA ILE A 342 1.29 -0.26 16.37
C ILE A 342 1.76 1.16 16.07
N MET A 343 1.25 2.12 16.83
CA MET A 343 1.69 3.52 16.81
C MET A 343 2.82 3.73 17.83
N CYS A 344 3.90 4.38 17.41
CA CYS A 344 5.16 4.54 18.13
C CYS A 344 5.77 3.23 18.72
N PRO A 345 5.96 2.16 17.92
CA PRO A 345 6.75 1.02 18.36
C PRO A 345 8.17 1.43 18.78
N LYS A 346 8.74 0.73 19.78
CA LYS A 346 10.12 0.92 20.25
C LYS A 346 10.95 -0.28 19.78
N GLY A 347 12.06 -0.03 19.08
CA GLY A 347 12.81 -1.07 18.36
C GLY A 347 13.77 -0.46 17.32
N ARG A 348 13.84 -1.04 16.11
CA ARG A 348 14.46 -0.40 14.93
C ARG A 348 13.55 -0.60 13.72
N SER A 349 13.75 0.17 12.65
CA SER A 349 13.11 -0.08 11.37
C SER A 349 13.47 -1.46 10.83
N THR A 350 12.53 -2.11 10.17
CA THR A 350 12.77 -3.41 9.54
C THR A 350 13.44 -3.26 8.17
N ASN A 351 14.07 -4.34 7.73
CA ASN A 351 14.71 -4.45 6.42
C ASN A 351 14.40 -5.87 5.86
N ILE A 352 13.11 -6.24 5.87
CA ILE A 352 12.56 -7.53 5.45
C ILE A 352 12.63 -7.65 3.93
N LEU A 353 12.11 -6.70 3.16
CA LEU A 353 11.93 -6.88 1.71
C LEU A 353 13.29 -6.98 1.00
N ARG A 354 14.30 -6.24 1.47
CA ARG A 354 15.68 -6.36 0.95
C ARG A 354 16.39 -7.67 1.33
N GLN A 355 16.10 -8.26 2.51
CA GLN A 355 16.81 -9.47 2.98
C GLN A 355 16.07 -10.78 2.69
N LEU A 356 14.75 -10.75 2.61
CA LEU A 356 13.86 -11.90 2.52
C LEU A 356 12.88 -11.78 1.33
N GLY A 357 13.15 -10.86 0.38
CA GLY A 357 12.34 -10.67 -0.82
C GLY A 357 12.22 -11.93 -1.68
N ASP A 358 13.24 -12.79 -1.72
CA ASP A 358 13.17 -14.10 -2.39
C ASP A 358 12.03 -14.96 -1.78
N GLU A 359 11.96 -15.02 -0.45
CA GLU A 359 10.92 -15.74 0.27
C GLU A 359 9.55 -15.03 0.26
N MET A 360 9.52 -13.69 0.14
CA MET A 360 8.29 -12.92 -0.06
C MET A 360 7.66 -13.23 -1.42
N ASN A 361 8.47 -13.24 -2.48
CA ASN A 361 8.01 -13.57 -3.84
C ASN A 361 7.51 -15.02 -3.92
N GLU A 362 8.25 -15.97 -3.31
CA GLU A 362 7.81 -17.37 -3.21
C GLU A 362 6.44 -17.50 -2.52
N LEU A 363 6.18 -16.71 -1.48
CA LEU A 363 4.90 -16.65 -0.77
C LEU A 363 3.78 -16.01 -1.60
N ALA A 364 4.07 -14.89 -2.26
CA ALA A 364 3.11 -14.15 -3.09
C ALA A 364 2.66 -14.95 -4.31
N ASP A 365 3.58 -15.67 -4.97
CA ASP A 365 3.31 -16.47 -6.17
C ASP A 365 2.62 -17.81 -5.85
N SER A 366 3.04 -18.50 -4.78
CA SER A 366 2.67 -19.91 -4.54
C SER A 366 1.59 -20.13 -3.48
N GLY A 367 1.24 -19.11 -2.69
CA GLY A 367 0.30 -19.27 -1.56
C GLY A 367 0.92 -19.82 -0.28
N GLY A 368 2.24 -20.06 -0.25
CA GLY A 368 2.95 -20.61 0.89
C GLY A 368 4.46 -20.61 0.76
N LEU A 369 5.14 -21.37 1.61
CA LEU A 369 6.61 -21.40 1.69
C LEU A 369 7.13 -22.84 1.69
N SER A 370 8.11 -23.10 0.82
CA SER A 370 8.85 -24.35 0.74
C SER A 370 9.61 -24.67 2.03
N GLN A 371 10.01 -25.92 2.19
CA GLN A 371 10.88 -26.34 3.30
C GLN A 371 12.28 -25.69 3.25
N VAL A 372 12.67 -25.09 2.11
CA VAL A 372 13.96 -24.37 1.98
C VAL A 372 13.79 -22.95 2.51
N ALA A 373 12.78 -22.21 2.05
CA ALA A 373 12.42 -20.90 2.58
C ALA A 373 12.18 -20.94 4.10
N GLN A 374 11.39 -21.90 4.59
CA GLN A 374 11.14 -22.09 6.03
C GLN A 374 12.38 -22.42 6.87
N LYS A 375 13.47 -22.91 6.26
CA LYS A 375 14.77 -23.11 6.93
C LYS A 375 15.62 -21.84 6.89
N ARG A 376 15.61 -21.09 5.78
CA ARG A 376 16.28 -19.79 5.63
C ARG A 376 15.74 -18.75 6.61
N LEU A 377 14.41 -18.66 6.75
CA LEU A 377 13.71 -17.75 7.67
C LEU A 377 13.96 -18.04 9.17
N LYS A 378 14.68 -19.13 9.50
CA LYS A 378 15.14 -19.47 10.86
C LYS A 378 16.66 -19.34 11.02
N ASN A 379 17.39 -19.12 9.93
CA ASN A 379 18.84 -19.11 9.91
C ASN A 379 19.36 -17.67 10.04
N VAL A 380 19.79 -17.29 11.25
CA VAL A 380 20.35 -15.96 11.54
C VAL A 380 21.44 -15.58 10.54
N THR A 381 22.35 -16.49 10.19
CA THR A 381 23.46 -16.25 9.25
C THR A 381 22.97 -15.93 7.82
N TYR A 382 21.79 -16.42 7.43
CA TYR A 382 21.14 -16.03 6.18
C TYR A 382 20.50 -14.64 6.30
N ILE A 383 19.73 -14.42 7.37
CA ILE A 383 18.99 -13.17 7.64
C ILE A 383 19.92 -11.95 7.75
N ILE A 384 21.13 -12.13 8.31
CA ILE A 384 22.14 -11.06 8.44
C ILE A 384 23.20 -11.06 7.33
N SER A 385 23.08 -11.92 6.31
CA SER A 385 24.03 -11.93 5.20
C SER A 385 23.96 -10.60 4.43
N ASP A 386 25.09 -10.10 3.92
CA ASP A 386 25.05 -8.88 3.13
C ASP A 386 24.57 -9.18 1.70
N LYS A 387 23.24 -9.22 1.53
CA LYS A 387 22.59 -9.00 0.24
C LYS A 387 22.83 -7.53 -0.17
N SER A 388 24.06 -7.30 -0.63
CA SER A 388 24.49 -6.13 -1.38
C SER A 388 23.71 -6.02 -2.70
N ILE A 389 23.85 -4.90 -3.42
CA ILE A 389 23.09 -4.61 -4.65
C ILE A 389 23.65 -5.48 -5.80
N ALA A 390 23.30 -6.76 -5.76
CA ALA A 390 23.93 -7.83 -6.53
C ALA A 390 22.89 -8.79 -7.13
N ASN A 391 21.78 -8.24 -7.65
CA ASN A 391 21.29 -8.58 -8.99
C ASN A 391 20.07 -7.73 -9.40
N ASN A 392 20.23 -6.90 -10.44
CA ASN A 392 19.13 -6.47 -11.31
C ASN A 392 18.73 -7.62 -12.26
N VAL A 393 18.38 -8.78 -11.70
CA VAL A 393 17.73 -9.86 -12.44
C VAL A 393 16.24 -9.63 -12.33
N PHE A 394 15.75 -8.74 -13.19
CA PHE A 394 14.32 -8.73 -13.53
C PHE A 394 13.92 -10.14 -14.01
N PRO A 395 12.85 -10.74 -13.48
CA PRO A 395 12.14 -11.79 -14.19
C PRO A 395 11.44 -11.14 -15.40
N SER A 396 12.18 -10.98 -16.49
CA SER A 396 11.66 -10.44 -17.74
C SER A 396 10.47 -11.28 -18.23
N ILE A 397 9.38 -10.60 -18.56
CA ILE A 397 8.14 -11.16 -19.13
C ILE A 397 7.27 -11.94 -18.11
N ILE A 398 6.60 -11.19 -17.24
CA ILE A 398 5.13 -11.35 -17.11
C ILE A 398 4.48 -10.15 -17.80
N THR A 399 4.28 -10.24 -19.11
CA THR A 399 3.42 -9.31 -19.85
C THR A 399 1.95 -9.66 -19.62
N MET A 400 1.42 -9.29 -18.45
CA MET A 400 -0.02 -9.19 -18.24
C MET A 400 -0.41 -7.72 -18.09
N GLY A 401 -1.25 -7.25 -19.02
CA GLY A 401 -1.72 -5.87 -19.03
C GLY A 401 -2.67 -5.61 -17.86
N SER A 402 -2.14 -5.06 -16.77
CA SER A 402 -2.93 -4.59 -15.62
C SER A 402 -2.39 -3.29 -15.01
N ALA A 403 -1.67 -2.49 -15.80
CA ALA A 403 -1.35 -1.09 -15.51
C ALA A 403 -2.57 -0.16 -15.72
N VAL A 404 -3.77 -0.64 -15.36
CA VAL A 404 -5.07 -0.01 -15.57
C VAL A 404 -5.93 -0.37 -14.35
N LEU A 405 -6.44 0.64 -13.64
CA LEU A 405 -7.21 0.53 -12.38
C LEU A 405 -6.40 0.20 -11.09
N ALA A 406 -5.21 0.79 -10.97
CA ALA A 406 -4.60 1.09 -9.66
C ALA A 406 -4.11 2.55 -9.60
N THR A 407 -3.50 3.04 -10.69
CA THR A 407 -3.22 4.46 -10.92
C THR A 407 -4.48 5.19 -11.39
N GLY A 408 -4.92 6.21 -10.64
CA GLY A 408 -6.06 7.05 -11.01
C GLY A 408 -6.80 7.77 -9.88
N LEU A 409 -6.67 7.33 -8.62
CA LEU A 409 -7.37 7.92 -7.46
C LEU A 409 -6.46 8.10 -6.22
N TRP A 410 -5.19 8.42 -6.45
CA TRP A 410 -4.16 8.49 -5.39
C TRP A 410 -3.55 9.89 -5.18
N LEU A 411 -4.03 10.89 -5.94
CA LEU A 411 -3.61 12.30 -5.85
C LEU A 411 -4.79 13.30 -5.97
N LEU A 412 -6.03 12.81 -5.76
CA LEU A 412 -7.26 13.60 -5.72
C LEU A 412 -8.22 12.99 -4.69
N LEU A 413 -7.92 13.19 -3.40
CA LEU A 413 -8.85 13.39 -2.25
C LEU A 413 -8.06 13.48 -0.93
#